data_AF-A0A815S166-F1
#
_entry.id   AF-A0A815S166-F1
#
_cell.length_a   1.000
_cell.length_b   1.000
_cell.length_c   1.000
_cell.angle_alpha   90.00
_cell.angle_beta   90.00
_cell.angle_gamma   90.00
#
_symmetry.space_group_name_H-M   'P 1'
#
loop_
_entity.id
_entity.type
_entity.pdbx_description
1 polymer ?
#
loop_
_entity_poly.entity_id
_entity_poly.type
_entity_poly.pdbx_seq_one_letter_code
_entity_poly.pdbx_strand_id
1 'polypeptide(L)'
;MSDDKEHMDTNNKNKKGGTKRNFIMICFAYTCVTTSLNAVVNLQSSLNTDKDVGLNSVAIMHGASVLTCIFLTTSIGHIFGYKWSIIGGQFGILLYVASNMYPKQWLMYSTAIISGSFRACMSMAQNSYVAILANDESENDDAEIKTRKYFGIFFTAYQSAQIRGNLISYLVLRNTPKTTNTNFTQCGANYLTSEHQIQDDNHQLISQKTSFTTCTIGVQYVGLIMTIYGITATISSIVVTYTVKFKYSRRICFIIAALLSYTIFTVMLVWKPTVSQTYVLFILPFLSSISDGLTEPFVTGLT
;
A
#
# COMPACT_ATOMS: atom_id res chain seq x y z
N MET A 1 -16.36 -45.71 -18.42
CA MET A 1 -16.98 -44.55 -19.10
C MET A 1 -17.78 -43.67 -18.13
N SER A 2 -18.75 -44.22 -17.38
CA SER A 2 -19.48 -43.45 -16.34
C SER A 2 -18.61 -43.20 -15.10
N ASP A 3 -17.89 -44.23 -14.62
CA ASP A 3 -17.00 -44.11 -13.45
C ASP A 3 -15.80 -43.17 -13.69
N ASP A 4 -15.26 -43.16 -14.92
CA ASP A 4 -14.13 -42.28 -15.28
C ASP A 4 -14.53 -40.80 -15.29
N LYS A 5 -15.78 -40.50 -15.68
CA LYS A 5 -16.34 -39.14 -15.65
C LYS A 5 -16.56 -38.67 -14.23
N GLU A 6 -17.14 -39.52 -13.37
CA GLU A 6 -17.38 -39.20 -11.97
C GLU A 6 -16.07 -39.00 -11.18
N HIS A 7 -15.04 -39.82 -11.47
CA HIS A 7 -13.71 -39.63 -10.90
C HIS A 7 -13.05 -38.32 -11.37
N MET A 8 -13.17 -37.96 -12.65
CA MET A 8 -12.68 -36.67 -13.16
C MET A 8 -13.39 -35.49 -12.50
N ASP A 9 -14.72 -35.54 -12.39
CA ASP A 9 -15.52 -34.45 -11.82
C ASP A 9 -15.24 -34.25 -10.33
N THR A 10 -15.05 -35.35 -9.58
CA THR A 10 -14.73 -35.30 -8.15
C THR A 10 -13.32 -34.75 -7.92
N ASN A 11 -12.35 -35.16 -8.73
CA ASN A 11 -10.98 -34.66 -8.65
C ASN A 11 -10.91 -33.17 -9.02
N ASN A 12 -11.68 -32.74 -10.02
CA ASN A 12 -11.76 -31.34 -10.45
C ASN A 12 -12.45 -30.45 -9.39
N LYS A 13 -13.50 -30.96 -8.72
CA LYS A 13 -14.14 -30.28 -7.56
C LYS A 13 -13.17 -30.13 -6.39
N ASN A 14 -12.43 -31.18 -6.04
CA ASN A 14 -11.44 -31.14 -4.96
C ASN A 14 -10.30 -30.16 -5.27
N LYS A 15 -9.84 -30.12 -6.53
CA LYS A 15 -8.84 -29.16 -7.00
C LYS A 15 -9.32 -27.71 -6.87
N LYS A 16 -10.51 -27.39 -7.40
CA LYS A 16 -11.14 -26.05 -7.26
C LYS A 16 -11.34 -25.65 -5.79
N GLY A 17 -11.78 -26.58 -4.93
CA GLY A 17 -11.89 -26.35 -3.49
C GLY A 17 -10.55 -26.00 -2.84
N GLY A 18 -9.48 -26.69 -3.23
CA GLY A 18 -8.11 -26.39 -2.81
C GLY A 18 -7.63 -25.00 -3.25
N THR A 19 -7.87 -24.63 -4.52
CA THR A 19 -7.50 -23.34 -5.11
C THR A 19 -8.15 -22.17 -4.36
N LYS A 20 -9.46 -22.24 -4.08
CA LYS A 20 -10.16 -21.20 -3.30
C LYS A 20 -9.65 -21.08 -1.86
N ARG A 21 -9.39 -22.21 -1.20
CA ARG A 21 -8.83 -22.22 0.16
C ARG A 21 -7.46 -21.54 0.19
N ASN A 22 -6.60 -21.85 -0.78
CA ASN A 22 -5.27 -21.25 -0.89
C ASN A 22 -5.36 -19.74 -1.16
N PHE A 23 -6.29 -19.31 -2.02
CA PHE A 23 -6.53 -17.90 -2.29
C PHE A 23 -7.00 -17.11 -1.06
N ILE A 24 -7.93 -17.67 -0.28
CA ILE A 24 -8.40 -17.03 0.96
C ILE A 24 -7.25 -16.92 1.98
N MET A 25 -6.44 -17.98 2.10
CA MET A 25 -5.31 -18.01 3.03
C MET A 25 -4.27 -16.94 2.70
N ILE A 26 -3.91 -16.76 1.42
CA ILE A 26 -2.95 -15.73 1.02
C ILE A 26 -3.51 -14.32 1.22
N CYS A 27 -4.80 -14.08 0.92
CA CYS A 27 -5.45 -12.80 1.18
C CYS A 27 -5.41 -12.45 2.67
N PHE A 28 -5.78 -13.40 3.54
CA PHE A 28 -5.79 -13.21 4.98
C PHE A 28 -4.39 -12.94 5.54
N ALA A 29 -3.40 -13.78 5.19
CA ALA A 29 -2.03 -13.63 5.66
C ALA A 29 -1.42 -12.28 5.23
N TYR A 30 -1.59 -11.92 3.96
CA TYR A 30 -1.12 -10.65 3.43
C TYR A 30 -1.76 -9.46 4.13
N THR A 31 -3.06 -9.57 4.40
CA THR A 31 -3.85 -8.55 5.07
C THR A 31 -3.35 -8.31 6.50
N CYS A 32 -3.09 -9.37 7.27
CA CYS A 32 -2.60 -9.27 8.64
C CYS A 32 -1.22 -8.58 8.71
N VAL A 33 -0.26 -9.05 7.92
CA VAL A 33 1.12 -8.53 7.98
C VAL A 33 1.19 -7.10 7.45
N THR A 34 0.50 -6.80 6.34
CA THR A 34 0.48 -5.46 5.77
C THR A 34 -0.22 -4.45 6.67
N THR A 35 -1.21 -4.87 7.47
CA THR A 35 -1.82 -4.01 8.50
C THR A 35 -0.77 -3.55 9.50
N SER A 36 0.06 -4.48 10.00
CA SER A 36 1.11 -4.16 10.97
C SER A 36 2.17 -3.22 10.40
N LEU A 37 2.60 -3.46 9.16
CA LEU A 37 3.58 -2.60 8.49
C LEU A 37 3.03 -1.18 8.26
N ASN A 38 1.81 -1.06 7.72
CA ASN A 38 1.19 0.25 7.47
C ASN A 38 1.02 1.07 8.75
N ALA A 39 0.58 0.43 9.84
CA ALA A 39 0.45 1.09 11.14
C ALA A 39 1.79 1.66 11.62
N VAL A 40 2.84 0.83 11.56
CA VAL A 40 4.21 1.22 11.96
C VAL A 40 4.74 2.34 11.07
N VAL A 41 4.69 2.20 9.75
CA VAL A 41 5.23 3.18 8.78
C VAL A 41 4.62 4.57 8.97
N ASN A 42 3.30 4.65 9.17
CA ASN A 42 2.63 5.93 9.43
C ASN A 42 3.07 6.59 10.73
N LEU A 43 3.45 5.78 11.73
CA LEU A 43 3.90 6.25 13.03
C LEU A 43 5.41 6.53 13.07
N GLN A 44 6.19 6.15 12.07
CA GLN A 44 7.66 6.23 12.09
C GLN A 44 8.20 7.63 12.36
N SER A 45 7.63 8.64 11.71
CA SER A 45 8.01 10.05 11.88
C SER A 45 7.68 10.62 13.27
N SER A 46 6.86 9.90 14.05
CA SER A 46 6.45 10.29 15.41
C SER A 46 7.10 9.42 16.49
N LEU A 47 7.36 8.14 16.21
CA LEU A 47 7.95 7.19 17.16
C LEU A 47 9.48 7.30 17.24
N ASN A 48 10.13 7.54 16.09
CA ASN A 48 11.59 7.45 15.96
C ASN A 48 12.15 8.78 15.44
N THR A 49 11.94 9.83 16.22
CA THR A 49 12.36 11.21 15.92
C THR A 49 13.86 11.43 16.16
N ASP A 50 14.49 10.62 17.00
CA ASP A 50 15.93 10.71 17.26
C ASP A 50 16.72 10.58 15.96
N LYS A 51 17.40 11.66 15.54
CA LYS A 51 18.17 11.75 14.29
C LYS A 51 17.38 11.37 13.02
N ASP A 52 16.06 11.56 13.02
CA ASP A 52 15.16 11.17 11.92
C ASP A 52 15.27 9.69 11.51
N VAL A 53 15.69 8.80 12.43
CA VAL A 53 15.94 7.39 12.12
C VAL A 53 14.68 6.71 11.56
N GLY A 54 13.50 7.05 12.07
CA GLY A 54 12.23 6.52 11.56
C GLY A 54 11.99 6.86 10.11
N LEU A 55 12.00 8.16 9.77
CA LEU A 55 11.77 8.65 8.42
C LEU A 55 12.84 8.12 7.45
N ASN A 56 14.10 8.14 7.85
CA ASN A 56 15.21 7.61 7.05
C ASN A 56 15.06 6.11 6.79
N SER A 57 14.63 5.33 7.79
CA SER A 57 14.40 3.89 7.62
C SER A 57 13.31 3.59 6.60
N VAL A 58 12.21 4.36 6.60
CA VAL A 58 11.12 4.21 5.63
C VAL A 58 11.59 4.57 4.22
N ALA A 59 12.37 5.65 4.08
CA ALA A 59 12.96 6.04 2.80
C ALA A 59 13.90 4.94 2.26
N ILE A 60 14.75 4.37 3.11
CA ILE A 60 15.63 3.25 2.75
C ILE A 60 14.82 2.01 2.33
N MET A 61 13.75 1.68 3.08
CA MET A 61 12.89 0.55 2.76
C MET A 61 12.25 0.69 1.37
N HIS A 62 11.69 1.86 1.05
CA HIS A 62 11.12 2.12 -0.27
C HIS A 62 12.19 2.16 -1.36
N GLY A 63 13.34 2.78 -1.11
CA GLY A 63 14.47 2.81 -2.04
C GLY A 63 14.99 1.41 -2.39
N ALA A 64 15.18 0.56 -1.37
CA ALA A 64 15.58 -0.83 -1.55
C ALA A 64 14.55 -1.64 -2.35
N SER A 65 13.25 -1.39 -2.11
CA SER A 65 12.17 -2.00 -2.90
C SER A 65 12.29 -1.65 -4.38
N VAL A 66 12.53 -0.38 -4.73
CA VAL A 66 12.67 0.06 -6.13
C VAL A 66 13.87 -0.61 -6.79
N LEU A 67 15.03 -0.63 -6.14
CA LEU A 67 16.23 -1.28 -6.66
C LEU A 67 15.99 -2.78 -6.88
N THR A 68 15.31 -3.44 -5.96
CA THR A 68 14.99 -4.87 -6.05
C THR A 68 14.02 -5.16 -7.21
N CYS A 69 13.03 -4.29 -7.43
CA CYS A 69 12.11 -4.40 -8.56
C CYS A 69 12.84 -4.40 -9.91
N ILE A 70 13.90 -3.59 -10.05
CA ILE A 70 14.68 -3.46 -11.30
C ILE A 70 15.57 -4.68 -11.54
N PHE A 71 16.27 -5.19 -10.52
CA PHE A 71 17.34 -6.18 -10.70
C PHE A 71 16.94 -7.63 -10.40
N LEU A 72 16.10 -7.87 -9.38
CA LEU A 72 15.94 -9.22 -8.79
C LEU A 72 14.63 -9.90 -9.21
N THR A 73 13.65 -9.14 -9.67
CA THR A 73 12.27 -9.63 -9.80
C THR A 73 12.09 -10.67 -10.90
N THR A 74 12.87 -10.59 -11.98
CA THR A 74 12.88 -11.56 -13.08
C THR A 74 13.50 -12.90 -12.72
N SER A 75 14.34 -12.99 -11.69
CA SER A 75 15.07 -14.22 -11.34
C SER A 75 14.35 -15.13 -10.34
N ILE A 76 13.34 -14.63 -9.65
CA ILE A 76 12.74 -15.31 -8.48
C ILE A 76 11.88 -16.53 -8.85
N GLY A 77 11.17 -16.47 -9.97
CA GLY A 77 10.27 -17.54 -10.41
C GLY A 77 11.00 -18.86 -10.70
N HIS A 78 12.24 -18.78 -11.21
CA HIS A 78 13.00 -19.95 -11.65
C HIS A 78 13.87 -20.60 -10.56
N ILE A 79 14.22 -19.87 -9.48
CA ILE A 79 15.21 -20.35 -8.49
C ILE A 79 14.55 -20.95 -7.24
N PHE A 80 13.54 -20.29 -6.68
CA PHE A 80 12.99 -20.63 -5.35
C PHE A 80 11.51 -21.03 -5.35
N GLY A 81 10.79 -20.76 -6.44
CA GLY A 81 9.34 -20.94 -6.54
C GLY A 81 8.53 -19.89 -5.75
N TYR A 82 7.31 -19.62 -6.20
CA TYR A 82 6.49 -18.51 -5.69
C TYR A 82 6.07 -18.67 -4.21
N LYS A 83 5.82 -19.90 -3.76
CA LYS A 83 5.36 -20.16 -2.37
C LYS A 83 6.39 -19.74 -1.32
N TRP A 84 7.65 -20.14 -1.50
CA TRP A 84 8.72 -19.81 -0.56
C TRP A 84 9.09 -18.33 -0.61
N SER A 85 9.02 -17.72 -1.79
CA SER A 85 9.20 -16.27 -1.95
C SER A 85 8.17 -15.48 -1.16
N ILE A 86 6.89 -15.89 -1.20
CA ILE A 86 5.82 -15.25 -0.41
C ILE A 86 6.11 -15.38 1.10
N ILE A 87 6.45 -16.58 1.58
CA ILE A 87 6.72 -16.82 3.01
C ILE A 87 7.93 -16.00 3.49
N GLY A 88 9.03 -16.00 2.74
CA GLY A 88 10.23 -15.21 3.06
C GLY A 88 9.93 -13.71 3.04
N GLY A 89 9.12 -13.27 2.09
CA GLY A 89 8.58 -11.91 2.00
C GLY A 89 7.91 -11.43 3.28
N GLN A 90 6.95 -12.22 3.76
CA GLN A 90 6.18 -11.93 4.98
C GLN A 90 7.08 -11.89 6.21
N PHE A 91 8.06 -12.78 6.31
CA PHE A 91 9.03 -12.80 7.40
C PHE A 91 9.92 -11.54 7.41
N GLY A 92 10.36 -11.09 6.24
CA GLY A 92 11.13 -9.84 6.11
C GLY A 92 10.38 -8.62 6.63
N ILE A 93 9.06 -8.54 6.38
CA ILE A 93 8.21 -7.47 6.91
C ILE A 93 8.08 -7.58 8.44
N LEU A 94 7.85 -8.79 8.97
CA LEU A 94 7.75 -9.02 10.40
C LEU A 94 9.03 -8.60 11.14
N LEU A 95 10.20 -8.84 10.54
CA LEU A 95 11.49 -8.46 11.11
C LEU A 95 11.63 -6.93 11.26
N TYR A 96 11.16 -6.15 10.28
CA TYR A 96 11.15 -4.68 10.37
C TYR A 96 10.16 -4.19 11.43
N VAL A 97 9.00 -4.82 11.55
CA VAL A 97 8.04 -4.48 12.63
C VAL A 97 8.66 -4.80 14.01
N ALA A 98 9.33 -5.94 14.16
CA ALA A 98 9.97 -6.33 15.42
C ALA A 98 11.16 -5.42 15.80
N SER A 99 11.93 -4.92 14.81
CA SER A 99 13.06 -4.03 15.09
C SER A 99 12.64 -2.68 15.71
N ASN A 100 11.38 -2.30 15.57
CA ASN A 100 10.82 -1.12 16.23
C ASN A 100 10.74 -1.23 17.76
N MET A 101 10.87 -2.43 18.33
CA MET A 101 11.00 -2.60 19.79
C MET A 101 12.35 -2.07 20.32
N TYR A 102 13.36 -1.97 19.45
CA TYR A 102 14.70 -1.46 19.76
C TYR A 102 15.20 -0.55 18.63
N PRO A 103 14.74 0.71 18.56
CA PRO A 103 14.98 1.62 17.44
C PRO A 103 16.41 2.18 17.40
N LYS A 104 17.41 1.31 17.27
CA LYS A 104 18.80 1.69 17.01
C LYS A 104 18.99 1.95 15.52
N GLN A 105 19.72 3.03 15.19
CA GLN A 105 19.96 3.48 13.81
C GLN A 105 20.42 2.35 12.87
N TRP A 106 21.48 1.60 13.24
CA TRP A 106 21.97 0.49 12.41
C TRP A 106 20.91 -0.60 12.25
N LEU A 107 20.28 -1.05 13.35
CA LEU A 107 19.29 -2.13 13.30
C LEU A 107 18.10 -1.78 12.40
N MET A 108 17.58 -0.55 12.51
CA MET A 108 16.48 -0.09 11.68
C MET A 108 16.87 0.02 10.20
N TYR A 109 18.07 0.52 9.89
CA TYR A 109 18.52 0.66 8.50
C TYR A 109 18.76 -0.70 7.83
N SER A 110 19.39 -1.65 8.54
CA SER A 110 19.59 -3.01 8.02
C SER A 110 18.27 -3.74 7.79
N THR A 111 17.34 -3.68 8.76
CA THR A 111 16.02 -4.31 8.61
C THR A 111 15.15 -3.62 7.56
N ALA A 112 15.32 -2.31 7.33
CA ALA A 112 14.68 -1.58 6.24
C ALA A 112 15.14 -2.07 4.86
N ILE A 113 16.46 -2.23 4.63
CA ILE A 113 16.98 -2.76 3.36
C ILE A 113 16.45 -4.16 3.11
N ILE A 114 16.57 -5.03 4.11
CA ILE A 114 16.12 -6.43 4.04
C ILE A 114 14.61 -6.47 3.72
N SER A 115 13.79 -5.79 4.52
CA SER A 115 12.33 -5.79 4.34
C SER A 115 11.90 -5.15 3.02
N GLY A 116 12.58 -4.10 2.56
CA GLY A 116 12.32 -3.46 1.27
C GLY A 116 12.52 -4.43 0.11
N SER A 117 13.64 -5.16 0.11
CA SER A 117 13.91 -6.20 -0.89
C SER A 117 12.91 -7.35 -0.82
N PHE A 118 12.66 -7.90 0.37
CA PHE A 118 11.71 -9.00 0.56
C PHE A 118 10.28 -8.61 0.16
N ARG A 119 9.85 -7.37 0.45
CA ARG A 119 8.55 -6.84 0.08
C ARG A 119 8.39 -6.74 -1.44
N ALA A 120 9.41 -6.29 -2.17
CA ALA A 120 9.38 -6.24 -3.63
C ALA A 120 9.20 -7.64 -4.24
N CYS A 121 10.04 -8.60 -3.81
CA CYS A 121 9.98 -9.99 -4.24
C CYS A 121 8.61 -10.62 -3.97
N MET A 122 8.09 -10.39 -2.75
CA MET A 122 6.78 -10.87 -2.32
C MET A 122 5.67 -10.34 -3.22
N SER A 123 5.65 -9.04 -3.50
CA SER A 123 4.58 -8.42 -4.29
C SER A 123 4.49 -9.02 -5.70
N MET A 124 5.63 -9.26 -6.35
CA MET A 124 5.64 -9.94 -7.65
C MET A 124 5.17 -11.39 -7.53
N ALA A 125 5.72 -12.15 -6.58
CA ALA A 125 5.37 -13.55 -6.39
C ALA A 125 3.87 -13.74 -6.07
N GLN A 126 3.29 -12.81 -5.29
CA GLN A 126 1.86 -12.79 -4.99
C GLN A 126 1.02 -12.55 -6.25
N ASN A 127 1.39 -11.55 -7.05
CA ASN A 127 0.65 -11.25 -8.28
C ASN A 127 0.68 -12.45 -9.24
N SER A 128 1.85 -13.04 -9.49
CA SER A 128 1.96 -14.24 -10.33
C SER A 128 1.21 -15.44 -9.74
N TYR A 129 1.26 -15.63 -8.41
CA TYR A 129 0.55 -16.73 -7.76
C TYR A 129 -0.97 -16.59 -7.86
N VAL A 130 -1.50 -15.37 -7.68
CA VAL A 130 -2.94 -15.07 -7.85
C VAL A 130 -3.37 -15.29 -9.31
N ALA A 131 -2.56 -14.87 -10.28
CA ALA A 131 -2.82 -15.11 -11.69
C ALA A 131 -2.89 -16.62 -12.01
N ILE A 132 -1.96 -17.43 -11.48
CA ILE A 132 -1.98 -18.89 -11.64
C ILE A 132 -3.26 -19.49 -11.06
N LEU A 133 -3.66 -19.10 -9.84
CA LEU A 133 -4.90 -19.59 -9.21
C LEU A 133 -6.14 -19.20 -10.01
N ALA A 134 -6.17 -17.99 -10.57
CA ALA A 134 -7.29 -17.53 -11.38
C ALA A 134 -7.38 -18.26 -12.72
N ASN A 135 -6.24 -18.49 -13.37
CA ASN A 135 -6.16 -19.25 -14.61
C ASN A 135 -6.51 -20.72 -14.41
N ASP A 136 -6.13 -21.33 -13.29
CA ASP A 136 -6.50 -22.72 -12.94
C ASP A 136 -8.02 -22.89 -12.75
N GLU A 137 -8.71 -21.87 -12.25
CA GLU A 137 -10.18 -21.86 -12.18
C GLU A 137 -10.84 -21.43 -13.50
N SER A 138 -10.08 -20.91 -14.46
CA SER A 138 -10.63 -20.38 -15.71
C SER A 138 -11.00 -21.48 -16.70
N GLU A 139 -12.05 -21.20 -17.46
CA GLU A 139 -12.40 -21.98 -18.65
C GLU A 139 -11.97 -21.14 -19.86
N ASN A 140 -11.60 -21.76 -20.98
CA ASN A 140 -10.82 -21.14 -22.07
C ASN A 140 -11.33 -19.77 -22.58
N ASP A 141 -12.63 -19.46 -22.44
CA ASP A 141 -13.20 -18.17 -22.89
C ASP A 141 -13.31 -17.09 -21.78
N ASP A 142 -13.12 -17.44 -20.50
CA ASP A 142 -13.40 -16.58 -19.34
C ASP A 142 -12.16 -16.17 -18.52
N ALA A 143 -10.95 -16.53 -18.98
CA ALA A 143 -9.70 -16.32 -18.23
C ALA A 143 -9.47 -14.86 -17.82
N GLU A 144 -9.59 -13.91 -18.76
CA GLU A 144 -9.41 -12.48 -18.45
C GLU A 144 -10.43 -12.00 -17.39
N ILE A 145 -11.68 -12.45 -17.47
CA ILE A 145 -12.74 -12.03 -16.55
C ILE A 145 -12.50 -12.61 -15.16
N LYS A 146 -12.14 -13.89 -15.05
CA LYS A 146 -11.85 -14.55 -13.77
C LYS A 146 -10.59 -13.98 -13.13
N THR A 147 -9.52 -13.77 -13.90
CA THR A 147 -8.28 -13.16 -13.41
C THR A 147 -8.52 -11.76 -12.85
N ARG A 148 -9.28 -10.91 -13.55
CA ARG A 148 -9.67 -9.59 -13.02
C ARG A 148 -10.46 -9.68 -11.72
N LYS A 149 -11.37 -10.66 -11.57
CA LYS A 149 -12.11 -10.87 -10.31
C LYS A 149 -11.21 -11.24 -9.15
N TYR A 150 -10.26 -12.14 -9.38
CA TYR A 150 -9.29 -12.54 -8.35
C TYR A 150 -8.43 -11.35 -7.93
N PHE A 151 -7.92 -10.56 -8.87
CA PHE A 151 -7.14 -9.36 -8.56
C PHE A 151 -7.98 -8.26 -7.89
N GLY A 152 -9.24 -8.06 -8.29
CA GLY A 152 -10.14 -7.12 -7.61
C GLY A 152 -10.41 -7.50 -6.15
N ILE A 153 -10.63 -8.80 -5.87
CA ILE A 153 -10.80 -9.30 -4.50
C ILE A 153 -9.48 -9.15 -3.71
N PHE A 154 -8.34 -9.51 -4.31
CA PHE A 154 -7.03 -9.37 -3.67
C PHE A 154 -6.70 -7.91 -3.34
N PHE A 155 -6.98 -6.98 -4.26
CA PHE A 155 -6.81 -5.55 -4.04
C PHE A 155 -7.76 -5.01 -2.95
N THR A 156 -9.00 -5.51 -2.88
CA THR A 156 -9.90 -5.18 -1.77
C THR A 156 -9.34 -5.65 -0.42
N ALA A 157 -8.73 -6.83 -0.37
CA ALA A 157 -8.06 -7.32 0.83
C ALA A 157 -6.86 -6.42 1.22
N TYR A 158 -6.06 -6.00 0.24
CA TYR A 158 -4.97 -5.04 0.42
C TYR A 158 -5.46 -3.72 1.03
N GLN A 159 -6.50 -3.11 0.44
CA GLN A 159 -7.03 -1.84 0.94
C GLN A 159 -7.67 -1.97 2.33
N SER A 160 -8.24 -3.14 2.67
CA SER A 160 -8.70 -3.40 4.04
C SER A 160 -7.56 -3.31 5.07
N ALA A 161 -6.34 -3.75 4.71
CA ALA A 161 -5.16 -3.68 5.56
C ALA A 161 -4.69 -2.23 5.75
N GLN A 162 -4.75 -1.44 4.68
CA GLN A 162 -4.45 -0.01 4.73
C GLN A 162 -5.44 0.73 5.64
N ILE A 163 -6.75 0.50 5.47
CA ILE A 163 -7.81 1.10 6.31
C ILE A 163 -7.56 0.83 7.79
N ARG A 164 -7.32 -0.44 8.17
CA ARG A 164 -7.09 -0.81 9.57
C ARG A 164 -5.77 -0.27 10.11
N GLY A 165 -4.68 -0.36 9.34
CA GLY A 165 -3.37 0.12 9.75
C GLY A 165 -3.37 1.63 10.02
N ASN A 166 -4.02 2.39 9.14
CA ASN A 166 -4.16 3.84 9.28
C ASN A 166 -5.07 4.23 10.44
N LEU A 167 -6.15 3.47 10.69
CA LEU A 167 -7.03 3.71 11.83
C LEU A 167 -6.30 3.48 13.17
N ILE A 168 -5.45 2.45 13.25
CA ILE A 168 -4.60 2.21 14.43
C ILE A 168 -3.69 3.43 14.66
N SER A 169 -3.02 3.94 13.63
CA SER A 169 -2.18 5.13 13.76
C SER A 169 -2.97 6.36 14.21
N TYR A 170 -4.19 6.57 13.69
CA TYR A 170 -5.07 7.65 14.12
C TYR A 170 -5.46 7.54 15.60
N LEU A 171 -5.87 6.34 16.04
CA LEU A 171 -6.28 6.10 17.43
C LEU A 171 -5.14 6.34 18.43
N VAL A 172 -3.91 6.03 18.03
CA VAL A 172 -2.71 6.31 18.82
C VAL A 172 -2.42 7.82 18.89
N LEU A 173 -2.56 8.53 17.76
CA LEU A 173 -2.19 9.96 17.65
C LEU A 173 -3.32 10.94 18.00
N ARG A 174 -4.56 10.49 18.20
CA ARG A 174 -5.71 11.40 18.42
C ARG A 174 -5.61 12.27 19.68
N ASN A 175 -4.86 11.81 20.69
CA ASN A 175 -4.73 12.48 21.98
C ASN A 175 -3.58 13.51 22.02
N THR A 176 -2.84 13.67 20.92
CA THR A 176 -1.73 14.62 20.87
C THR A 176 -2.29 16.05 20.88
N PRO A 177 -1.91 16.91 21.84
CA PRO A 177 -2.43 18.28 21.93
C PRO A 177 -2.10 19.07 20.66
N LYS A 178 -3.07 19.83 20.15
CA LYS A 178 -2.84 20.72 19.00
C LYS A 178 -1.86 21.81 19.44
N THR A 179 -0.64 21.78 18.95
CA THR A 179 0.30 22.90 19.12
C THR A 179 -0.31 24.10 18.40
N THR A 180 -0.93 25.02 19.15
CA THR A 180 -1.80 26.07 18.60
C THR A 180 -1.04 27.39 18.37
N ASN A 181 0.29 27.39 18.30
CA ASN A 181 1.07 28.64 18.29
C ASN A 181 2.29 28.58 17.40
N THR A 182 2.12 28.33 16.10
CA THR A 182 3.18 28.62 15.13
C THR A 182 2.55 29.12 13.84
N ASN A 183 2.88 30.35 13.46
CA ASN A 183 2.51 30.95 12.18
C ASN A 183 3.30 30.24 11.06
N PHE A 184 2.90 29.03 10.69
CA PHE A 184 3.42 28.33 9.52
C PHE A 184 3.00 29.08 8.27
N THR A 185 3.82 30.02 7.82
CA THR A 185 3.58 30.82 6.61
C THR A 185 4.02 30.10 5.33
N GLN A 186 4.83 29.03 5.44
CA GLN A 186 5.27 28.22 4.30
C GLN A 186 5.36 26.72 4.67
N CYS A 187 4.44 25.91 4.15
CA CYS A 187 4.50 24.45 4.16
C CYS A 187 4.61 23.93 2.72
N GLY A 188 5.25 22.78 2.49
CA GLY A 188 5.24 22.11 1.18
C GLY A 188 6.51 22.29 0.33
N ALA A 189 6.38 22.29 -1.00
CA ALA A 189 7.51 22.24 -1.95
C ALA A 189 8.50 23.41 -1.83
N ASN A 190 8.06 24.55 -1.28
CA ASN A 190 8.88 25.74 -1.04
C ASN A 190 9.34 25.86 0.42
N TYR A 191 9.44 24.74 1.16
CA TYR A 191 9.94 24.75 2.53
C TYR A 191 11.44 25.07 2.54
N LEU A 192 11.77 26.36 2.66
CA LEU A 192 13.07 26.79 3.15
C LEU A 192 13.13 26.41 4.63
N THR A 193 14.16 25.64 4.97
CA THR A 193 14.48 25.15 6.33
C THR A 193 14.39 26.28 7.34
N SER A 194 13.21 26.47 7.91
CA SER A 194 13.02 27.25 9.11
C SER A 194 13.09 26.23 10.24
N GLU A 195 14.24 26.25 10.90
CA GLU A 195 14.56 25.48 12.10
C GLU A 195 13.46 25.78 13.14
N HIS A 196 12.49 24.86 13.27
CA HIS A 196 11.40 25.10 14.21
C HIS A 196 11.93 24.84 15.61
N GLN A 197 12.29 25.91 16.30
CA GLN A 197 12.51 25.95 17.74
C GLN A 197 11.16 25.65 18.40
N ILE A 198 10.89 24.40 18.76
CA ILE A 198 9.88 24.08 19.77
C ILE A 198 10.62 24.24 21.10
N GLN A 199 10.32 25.33 21.80
CA GLN A 199 10.81 25.51 23.16
C GLN A 199 9.97 24.63 24.09
N ASP A 200 10.42 23.38 24.28
CA ASP A 200 10.13 22.62 25.49
C ASP A 200 11.09 23.08 26.59
N ASP A 201 10.63 23.09 27.85
CA ASP A 201 11.37 23.48 29.06
C ASP A 201 12.67 22.67 29.33
N ASN A 202 13.12 21.82 28.40
CA ASN A 202 14.29 20.94 28.51
C ASN A 202 15.18 20.89 27.24
N HIS A 203 15.31 21.99 26.49
CA HIS A 203 16.40 22.20 25.51
C HIS A 203 16.73 20.97 24.61
N GLN A 204 15.72 20.36 23.98
CA GLN A 204 15.93 19.43 22.86
C GLN A 204 15.30 19.98 21.58
N LEU A 205 16.16 20.22 20.58
CA LEU A 205 15.78 20.64 19.24
C LEU A 205 15.26 19.44 18.46
N ILE A 206 13.95 19.34 18.27
CA ILE A 206 13.31 18.28 17.48
C ILE A 206 13.11 18.80 16.05
N SER A 207 13.98 18.39 15.13
CA SER A 207 13.84 18.66 13.69
C SER A 207 12.79 17.73 13.08
N GLN A 208 11.51 18.10 13.10
CA GLN A 208 10.47 17.33 12.41
C GLN A 208 10.31 17.84 10.96
N LYS A 209 10.69 17.03 9.96
CA LYS A 209 10.32 17.29 8.56
C LYS A 209 8.82 17.05 8.37
N THR A 210 8.03 18.11 8.43
CA THR A 210 6.57 18.01 8.30
C THR A 210 6.17 17.91 6.83
N SER A 211 5.46 16.83 6.47
CA SER A 211 4.79 16.70 5.17
C SER A 211 3.68 17.76 5.01
N PHE A 212 3.24 18.02 3.77
CA PHE A 212 2.19 19.01 3.44
C PHE A 212 0.95 18.91 4.34
N THR A 213 0.46 17.69 4.58
CA THR A 213 -0.70 17.39 5.42
C THR A 213 -0.40 17.62 6.90
N THR A 214 0.72 17.11 7.39
CA THR A 214 1.12 17.24 8.79
C THR A 214 1.34 18.69 9.21
N CYS A 215 1.90 19.51 8.33
CA CYS A 215 2.18 20.93 8.59
C CYS A 215 0.89 21.79 8.66
N THR A 216 -0.16 21.42 7.94
CA THR A 216 -1.40 22.22 7.83
C THR A 216 -2.48 21.85 8.83
N ILE A 217 -2.67 20.54 9.08
CA ILE A 217 -3.79 20.05 9.91
C ILE A 217 -3.31 19.19 11.09
N GLY A 218 -2.04 18.77 11.10
CA GLY A 218 -1.45 17.91 12.13
C GLY A 218 -1.33 16.44 11.70
N VAL A 219 -0.45 15.71 12.39
CA VAL A 219 -0.07 14.31 12.07
C VAL A 219 -1.23 13.33 12.23
N GLN A 220 -2.16 13.61 13.15
CA GLN A 220 -3.31 12.76 13.43
C GLN A 220 -4.23 12.59 12.22
N TYR A 221 -4.38 13.59 11.36
CA TYR A 221 -5.28 13.48 10.20
C TYR A 221 -4.70 12.68 9.03
N VAL A 222 -3.40 12.39 9.04
CA VAL A 222 -2.75 11.59 7.98
C VAL A 222 -3.39 10.19 7.91
N GLY A 223 -3.60 9.55 9.06
CA GLY A 223 -4.28 8.26 9.12
C GLY A 223 -5.71 8.33 8.59
N LEU A 224 -6.47 9.36 8.97
CA LEU A 224 -7.85 9.53 8.52
C LEU A 224 -7.96 9.75 7.00
N ILE A 225 -7.08 10.59 6.42
CA ILE A 225 -7.02 10.83 4.98
C ILE A 225 -6.70 9.53 4.22
N MET A 226 -5.72 8.76 4.70
CA MET A 226 -5.34 7.50 4.07
C MET A 226 -6.40 6.40 4.24
N THR A 227 -7.23 6.46 5.30
CA THR A 227 -8.41 5.60 5.43
C THR A 227 -9.48 5.94 4.39
N ILE A 228 -9.75 7.22 4.13
CA ILE A 228 -10.69 7.66 3.07
C ILE A 228 -10.19 7.20 1.69
N TYR A 229 -8.88 7.33 1.45
CA TYR A 229 -8.22 6.80 0.27
C TYR A 229 -8.48 5.28 0.12
N GLY A 230 -8.28 4.49 1.17
CA GLY A 230 -8.51 3.04 1.12
C GLY A 230 -9.97 2.64 0.86
N ILE A 231 -10.94 3.33 1.48
CA ILE A 231 -12.38 3.07 1.28
C ILE A 231 -12.78 3.38 -0.17
N THR A 232 -12.38 4.54 -0.67
CA THR A 232 -12.72 4.98 -2.03
C THR A 232 -12.12 4.04 -3.08
N ALA A 233 -10.92 3.52 -2.84
CA ALA A 233 -10.20 2.63 -3.75
C ALA A 233 -10.86 1.24 -3.79
N THR A 234 -11.36 0.80 -2.63
CA THR A 234 -12.12 -0.43 -2.52
C THR A 234 -13.42 -0.33 -3.32
N ILE A 235 -14.16 0.77 -3.16
CA ILE A 235 -15.42 1.00 -3.89
C ILE A 235 -15.14 1.05 -5.40
N SER A 236 -14.16 1.83 -5.85
CA SER A 236 -13.83 1.94 -7.28
C SER A 236 -13.38 0.62 -7.88
N SER A 237 -12.56 -0.16 -7.17
CA SER A 237 -12.11 -1.49 -7.62
C SER A 237 -13.25 -2.49 -7.74
N ILE A 238 -14.18 -2.52 -6.78
CA ILE A 238 -15.38 -3.37 -6.84
C ILE A 238 -16.23 -2.98 -8.05
N VAL A 239 -16.49 -1.69 -8.25
CA VAL A 239 -17.27 -1.19 -9.40
C VAL A 239 -16.64 -1.66 -10.71
N VAL A 240 -15.32 -1.53 -10.88
CA VAL A 240 -14.62 -2.00 -12.08
C VAL A 240 -14.73 -3.52 -12.25
N THR A 241 -14.50 -4.27 -11.19
CA THR A 241 -14.49 -5.74 -11.20
C THR A 241 -15.84 -6.33 -11.62
N TYR A 242 -16.95 -5.71 -11.23
CA TYR A 242 -18.30 -6.20 -11.55
C TYR A 242 -18.90 -5.60 -12.83
N THR A 243 -18.61 -4.33 -13.14
CA THR A 243 -19.30 -3.60 -14.21
C THR A 243 -18.64 -3.80 -15.58
N VAL A 244 -17.32 -3.97 -15.64
CA VAL A 244 -16.56 -3.96 -16.90
C VAL A 244 -16.53 -5.35 -17.55
N LYS A 245 -17.70 -5.83 -17.99
CA LYS A 245 -17.79 -6.99 -18.89
C LYS A 245 -17.38 -6.65 -20.33
N PHE A 246 -17.36 -5.37 -20.71
CA PHE A 246 -17.12 -4.94 -22.10
C PHE A 246 -15.66 -4.54 -22.37
N LYS A 247 -15.08 -5.13 -23.41
CA LYS A 247 -13.73 -4.85 -23.95
C LYS A 247 -13.48 -3.36 -24.27
N TYR A 248 -14.54 -2.60 -24.59
CA TYR A 248 -14.47 -1.18 -24.92
C TYR A 248 -14.28 -0.25 -23.69
N SER A 249 -14.63 -0.71 -22.48
CA SER A 249 -14.58 0.10 -21.26
C SER A 249 -13.17 0.19 -20.66
N ARG A 250 -12.29 -0.77 -20.94
CA ARG A 250 -10.91 -0.80 -20.40
C ARG A 250 -10.07 0.41 -20.83
N ARG A 251 -10.07 0.76 -22.12
CA ARG A 251 -9.32 1.93 -22.63
C ARG A 251 -9.81 3.25 -22.00
N ILE A 252 -11.12 3.39 -21.82
CA ILE A 252 -11.74 4.57 -21.20
C ILE A 252 -11.30 4.69 -19.72
N CYS A 253 -11.29 3.58 -18.97
CA CYS A 253 -10.83 3.58 -17.57
C CYS A 253 -9.38 4.06 -17.44
N PHE A 254 -8.49 3.60 -18.32
CA PHE A 254 -7.09 4.06 -18.33
C PHE A 254 -6.95 5.55 -18.68
N ILE A 255 -7.75 6.06 -19.62
CA ILE A 255 -7.72 7.49 -19.98
C ILE A 255 -8.21 8.34 -18.80
N ILE A 256 -9.33 7.96 -18.16
CA ILE A 256 -9.85 8.67 -16.99
C ILE A 256 -8.82 8.68 -15.86
N ALA A 257 -8.22 7.53 -15.55
CA ALA A 257 -7.20 7.42 -14.51
C ALA A 257 -5.96 8.27 -14.81
N ALA A 258 -5.50 8.29 -16.07
CA ALA A 258 -4.36 9.11 -16.49
C ALA A 258 -4.65 10.62 -16.36
N LEU A 259 -5.85 11.06 -16.76
CA LEU A 259 -6.27 12.46 -16.62
C LEU A 259 -6.38 12.88 -15.14
N LEU A 260 -6.95 12.02 -14.29
CA LEU A 260 -7.02 12.24 -12.84
C LEU A 260 -5.62 12.36 -12.25
N SER A 261 -4.73 11.41 -12.55
CA SER A 261 -3.34 11.39 -12.07
C SER A 261 -2.59 12.65 -12.49
N TYR A 262 -2.67 13.04 -13.78
CA TYR A 262 -2.04 14.25 -14.29
C TYR A 262 -2.55 15.52 -13.60
N THR A 263 -3.87 15.60 -13.39
CA THR A 263 -4.49 16.73 -12.68
C THR A 263 -3.97 16.83 -11.25
N ILE A 264 -3.87 15.70 -10.53
CA ILE A 264 -3.37 15.65 -9.15
C ILE A 264 -1.91 16.10 -9.08
N PHE A 265 -1.05 15.60 -9.96
CA PHE A 265 0.36 16.01 -10.02
C PHE A 265 0.48 17.52 -10.27
N THR A 266 -0.29 18.05 -11.21
CA THR A 266 -0.28 19.48 -11.55
C THR A 266 -0.75 20.33 -10.36
N VAL A 267 -1.82 19.91 -9.67
CA VAL A 267 -2.29 20.59 -8.47
C VAL A 267 -1.25 20.53 -7.36
N MET A 268 -0.62 19.38 -7.10
CA MET A 268 0.44 19.27 -6.08
C MET A 268 1.67 20.13 -6.37
N LEU A 269 1.97 20.40 -7.64
CA LEU A 269 3.10 21.26 -8.04
C LEU A 269 2.78 22.76 -7.91
N VAL A 270 1.54 23.16 -8.20
CA VAL A 270 1.14 24.58 -8.27
C VAL A 270 0.54 25.07 -6.94
N TRP A 271 -0.18 24.21 -6.23
CA TRP A 271 -0.95 24.60 -5.06
C TRP A 271 -0.08 24.77 -3.82
N LYS A 272 -0.23 25.93 -3.16
CA LYS A 272 0.42 26.22 -1.88
C LYS A 272 -0.55 25.92 -0.73
N PRO A 273 -0.19 24.99 0.18
CA PRO A 273 -1.08 24.59 1.26
C PRO A 273 -1.33 25.76 2.22
N THR A 274 -2.59 26.19 2.32
CA THR A 274 -3.03 27.28 3.19
C THR A 274 -4.10 26.76 4.15
N VAL A 275 -4.09 27.21 5.41
CA VAL A 275 -5.05 26.79 6.48
C VAL A 275 -6.53 27.01 6.15
N SER A 276 -6.86 27.91 5.21
CA SER A 276 -8.24 28.12 4.73
C SER A 276 -8.71 27.06 3.72
N GLN A 277 -7.78 26.38 3.04
CA GLN A 277 -8.06 25.44 1.95
C GLN A 277 -7.77 23.98 2.32
N THR A 278 -7.97 23.62 3.59
CA THR A 278 -7.68 22.27 4.12
C THR A 278 -8.48 21.16 3.43
N TYR A 279 -9.63 21.48 2.83
CA TYR A 279 -10.45 20.52 2.07
C TYR A 279 -9.70 19.92 0.85
N VAL A 280 -8.75 20.66 0.26
CA VAL A 280 -7.95 20.17 -0.88
C VAL A 280 -7.14 18.93 -0.51
N LEU A 281 -6.70 18.83 0.75
CA LEU A 281 -5.95 17.68 1.27
C LEU A 281 -6.78 16.40 1.38
N PHE A 282 -8.11 16.51 1.35
CA PHE A 282 -9.02 15.36 1.30
C PHE A 282 -9.42 15.00 -0.13
N ILE A 283 -9.58 16.01 -1.00
CA ILE A 283 -9.96 15.81 -2.40
C ILE A 283 -8.84 15.13 -3.19
N LEU A 284 -7.58 15.55 -3.02
CA LEU A 284 -6.45 14.97 -3.75
C LEU A 284 -6.34 13.44 -3.56
N PRO A 285 -6.29 12.89 -2.33
CA PRO A 285 -6.26 11.45 -2.11
C PRO A 285 -7.55 10.74 -2.53
N PHE A 286 -8.71 11.41 -2.45
CA PHE A 286 -9.95 10.84 -2.98
C PHE A 286 -9.85 10.62 -4.50
N LEU A 287 -9.35 11.61 -5.25
CA LEU A 287 -9.18 11.49 -6.69
C LEU A 287 -8.08 10.50 -7.08
N SER A 288 -6.97 10.44 -6.34
CA SER A 288 -5.89 9.46 -6.61
C SER A 288 -6.40 8.04 -6.39
N SER A 289 -7.19 7.84 -5.33
CA SER A 289 -7.82 6.56 -5.00
C SER A 289 -8.73 6.03 -6.10
N ILE A 290 -9.50 6.91 -6.77
CA ILE A 290 -10.31 6.52 -7.93
C ILE A 290 -9.40 6.05 -9.06
N SER A 291 -8.34 6.80 -9.39
CA SER A 291 -7.38 6.42 -10.42
C SER A 291 -6.74 5.05 -10.16
N ASP A 292 -6.30 4.81 -8.92
CA ASP A 292 -5.62 3.58 -8.54
C ASP A 292 -6.59 2.38 -8.58
N GLY A 293 -7.78 2.51 -7.97
CA GLY A 293 -8.77 1.43 -8.00
C GLY A 293 -9.34 1.15 -9.39
N LEU A 294 -9.30 2.12 -10.32
CA LEU A 294 -9.62 1.90 -11.73
C LEU A 294 -8.55 1.08 -12.45
N THR A 295 -7.27 1.32 -12.18
CA THR A 295 -6.15 0.78 -12.97
C THR A 295 -5.62 -0.55 -12.43
N GLU A 296 -5.54 -0.70 -11.11
CA GLU A 296 -4.91 -1.84 -10.45
C GLU A 296 -5.46 -3.21 -10.89
N PRO A 297 -6.79 -3.45 -10.91
CA PRO A 297 -7.33 -4.74 -11.35
C PRO A 297 -7.03 -5.08 -12.82
N PHE A 298 -6.83 -4.06 -13.67
CA PHE A 298 -6.49 -4.28 -15.07
C PHE A 298 -5.00 -4.50 -15.29
N VAL A 299 -4.13 -3.74 -14.60
CA VAL A 299 -2.67 -3.85 -14.77
C VAL A 299 -2.19 -5.20 -14.25
N THR A 300 -2.62 -5.58 -13.05
CA THR A 300 -2.25 -6.85 -12.44
C THR A 300 -2.87 -8.06 -13.13
N GLY A 301 -4.07 -7.90 -13.73
CA GLY A 301 -4.71 -8.97 -14.49
C GLY A 301 -4.07 -9.30 -15.84
N LEU A 302 -3.01 -8.59 -16.26
CA LEU A 302 -2.30 -8.80 -17.53
C LEU A 302 -1.01 -9.60 -17.42
N THR A 303 -0.48 -9.74 -16.21
CA THR A 303 0.73 -10.51 -15.91
C THR A 303 0.42 -11.98 -15.77
#